data_AF-A0A9R1VSF4-F1
#
_entry.id   AF-A0A9R1VSF4-F1
#
_cell.length_a   1.000
_cell.length_b   1.000
_cell.length_c   1.000
_cell.angle_alpha   90.00
_cell.angle_beta   90.00
_cell.angle_gamma   90.00
#
_symmetry.space_group_name_H-M   'P 1'
#
loop_
_entity.id
_entity.type
_entity.pdbx_description
1 polymer ?
#
loop_
_entity_poly.entity_id
_entity_poly.type
_entity_poly.pdbx_seq_one_letter_code
_entity_poly.pdbx_strand_id
1 'polypeptide(L)'
;MGRAHCDELLNNLCETINNQIKKARDQPIITCLEFIREYLMLRIVNVQKVIDKVVVQLTPTVASVLEKNKYDAAQCVGKFCGNGKYQVSGP
;
A
#
# COMPACT_ATOMS: atom_id res chain seq x y z
N MET A 1 21.38 -19.19 -2.01
CA MET A 1 20.85 -18.74 -0.71
C MET A 1 20.52 -17.25 -0.85
N GLY A 2 19.26 -16.87 -0.99
CA GLY A 2 18.90 -15.49 -1.30
C GLY A 2 17.41 -15.22 -1.05
N ARG A 3 17.04 -15.10 0.22
CA ARG A 3 15.74 -14.58 0.67
C ARG A 3 16.02 -13.71 1.88
N ALA A 4 16.10 -12.40 1.67
CA ALA A 4 16.00 -11.36 2.71
C ALA A 4 16.32 -9.97 2.10
N HIS A 5 15.53 -9.51 1.13
CA HIS A 5 15.61 -8.08 0.75
C HIS A 5 14.26 -7.37 0.71
N CYS A 6 13.15 -8.12 0.62
CA CYS A 6 11.79 -7.58 0.73
C CYS A 6 11.06 -8.03 2.02
N ASP A 7 11.58 -9.03 2.74
CA ASP A 7 10.83 -9.67 3.84
C ASP A 7 10.60 -8.70 5.01
N GLU A 8 11.58 -7.88 5.39
CA GLU A 8 11.43 -6.97 6.53
C GLU A 8 10.42 -5.84 6.27
N LEU A 9 10.42 -5.27 5.06
CA LEU A 9 9.47 -4.20 4.68
C LEU A 9 8.05 -4.75 4.53
N LEU A 10 7.91 -5.90 3.88
CA LEU A 10 6.62 -6.58 3.76
C LEU A 10 6.10 -7.02 5.12
N ASN A 11 6.97 -7.56 5.98
CA ASN A 11 6.60 -7.97 7.32
C ASN A 11 6.15 -6.78 8.17
N ASN A 12 6.88 -5.66 8.16
CA ASN A 12 6.48 -4.44 8.86
C ASN A 12 5.13 -3.90 8.35
N LEU A 13 4.92 -3.91 7.03
CA LEU A 13 3.64 -3.51 6.45
C LEU A 13 2.50 -4.44 6.91
N CYS A 14 2.73 -5.75 6.89
CA CYS A 14 1.78 -6.76 7.36
C CYS A 14 1.46 -6.56 8.84
N GLU A 15 2.46 -6.42 9.71
CA GLU A 15 2.28 -6.17 11.14
C GLU A 15 1.48 -4.90 11.41
N THR A 16 1.84 -3.80 10.74
CA THR A 16 1.14 -2.52 10.84
C THR A 16 -0.33 -2.68 10.45
N ILE A 17 -0.62 -3.26 9.28
CA ILE A 17 -1.99 -3.45 8.82
C ILE A 17 -2.75 -4.39 9.76
N ASN A 18 -2.14 -5.52 10.15
CA ASN A 18 -2.75 -6.50 11.05
C ASN A 18 -3.14 -5.89 12.40
N ASN A 19 -2.31 -5.02 12.97
CA ASN A 19 -2.65 -4.32 14.20
C ASN A 19 -3.84 -3.37 14.01
N GLN A 20 -3.90 -2.66 12.89
CA GLN A 20 -4.91 -1.64 12.64
C GLN A 20 -6.28 -2.26 12.35
N ILE A 21 -6.31 -3.40 11.65
CA ILE A 21 -7.56 -4.10 11.32
C ILE A 21 -8.01 -5.06 12.42
N LYS A 22 -7.28 -5.16 13.54
CA LYS A 22 -7.52 -6.16 14.58
C LYS A 22 -8.96 -6.14 15.09
N LYS A 23 -9.52 -4.95 15.34
CA LYS A 23 -10.93 -4.79 15.78
C LYS A 23 -11.95 -4.93 14.65
N ALA A 24 -11.56 -4.58 13.43
CA ALA A 24 -12.42 -4.69 12.25
C ALA A 24 -12.62 -6.15 11.82
N ARG A 25 -11.64 -7.02 12.11
CA ARG A 25 -11.71 -8.45 11.80
C ARG A 25 -12.80 -9.21 12.56
N ASP A 26 -13.21 -8.70 13.73
CA ASP A 26 -14.29 -9.30 14.51
C ASP A 26 -15.69 -8.86 14.01
N GLN A 27 -15.75 -7.98 13.01
CA GLN A 27 -16.98 -7.49 12.40
C GLN A 27 -17.36 -8.33 11.17
N PRO A 28 -18.62 -8.23 10.68
CA PRO A 28 -19.01 -8.83 9.41
C PRO A 28 -18.04 -8.46 8.28
N ILE A 29 -17.80 -9.39 7.35
CA ILE A 29 -16.78 -9.24 6.30
C ILE A 29 -16.92 -7.94 5.50
N ILE A 30 -18.15 -7.48 5.25
CA ILE A 30 -18.41 -6.23 4.55
C ILE A 30 -17.87 -5.04 5.36
N THR A 31 -18.22 -4.95 6.63
CA THR A 31 -17.76 -3.90 7.55
C THR A 31 -16.24 -3.90 7.72
N CYS A 32 -15.62 -5.09 7.80
CA CYS A 32 -14.17 -5.22 7.86
C CYS A 32 -13.49 -4.65 6.60
N LEU A 33 -14.02 -4.96 5.42
CA LEU A 33 -13.48 -4.47 4.14
C LEU A 33 -13.70 -2.97 3.95
N GLU A 34 -14.84 -2.43 4.38
CA GLU A 34 -15.11 -0.99 4.36
C GLU A 34 -14.14 -0.22 5.23
N PHE A 35 -13.87 -0.73 6.44
CA PHE A 35 -12.87 -0.17 7.35
C PHE A 35 -11.47 -0.18 6.72
N ILE A 36 -11.06 -1.30 6.11
CA ILE A 36 -9.75 -1.42 5.45
C ILE A 36 -9.64 -0.39 4.32
N ARG A 37 -10.68 -0.25 3.48
CA ARG A 37 -10.71 0.70 2.38
C ARG A 37 -10.54 2.14 2.89
N GLU A 38 -11.35 2.55 3.86
CA GLU A 38 -11.29 3.90 4.44
C GLU A 38 -9.94 4.18 5.09
N TYR A 39 -9.44 3.23 5.89
CA TYR A 39 -8.13 3.33 6.53
C TYR A 39 -7.01 3.51 5.52
N LEU A 40 -6.98 2.70 4.45
CA LEU A 40 -5.95 2.81 3.42
C LEU A 40 -6.03 4.15 2.67
N MET A 41 -7.24 4.62 2.32
CA MET A 41 -7.42 5.91 1.66
C MET A 41 -6.87 7.06 2.52
N LEU A 42 -7.22 7.11 3.80
CA LEU A 42 -6.73 8.13 4.72
C LEU A 42 -5.22 8.04 4.94
N ARG A 43 -4.68 6.83 5.08
CA ARG A 43 -3.25 6.60 5.26
C ARG A 43 -2.44 7.09 4.07
N ILE A 44 -2.88 6.83 2.84
CA ILE A 44 -2.21 7.31 1.61
C ILE A 44 -2.13 8.83 1.61
N VAL A 45 -3.25 9.52 1.88
CA VAL A 45 -3.28 10.99 1.92
C VAL A 45 -2.38 11.55 3.02
N ASN A 46 -2.38 10.94 4.21
CA ASN A 46 -1.53 11.38 5.31
C ASN A 46 -0.04 11.17 5.02
N VAL A 47 0.33 10.03 4.45
CA VAL A 47 1.72 9.76 4.04
C VAL A 47 2.15 10.75 2.96
N GLN A 48 1.31 11.04 1.96
CA GLN A 48 1.62 12.03 0.94
C GLN A 48 1.88 13.42 1.54
N LYS A 49 1.03 13.89 2.46
CA LYS A 49 1.23 15.16 3.17
C LYS A 49 2.54 15.23 3.96
N VAL A 50 3.03 14.10 4.47
CA VAL A 50 4.33 14.03 5.14
C VAL A 50 5.46 14.12 4.10
N ILE A 51 5.37 13.36 3.02
CA ILE A 51 6.34 13.40 1.91
C ILE A 51 6.46 14.81 1.34
N ASP A 52 5.35 15.51 1.12
CA ASP A 52 5.33 16.86 0.55
C ASP A 52 6.08 17.89 1.43
N LYS A 53 6.22 17.62 2.73
CA LYS A 53 6.96 18.48 3.68
C LYS A 53 8.45 18.13 3.77
N VAL A 54 8.85 16.96 3.28
CA VAL A 54 10.22 16.46 3.40
C VAL A 54 11.05 16.99 2.23
N VAL A 55 11.99 17.89 2.54
CA VAL A 55 13.04 18.32 1.60
C VAL A 55 14.28 17.48 1.87
N VAL A 56 14.31 16.25 1.33
CA VAL A 56 15.47 15.35 1.45
C VAL A 56 15.94 14.94 0.06
N GLN A 57 17.26 15.04 -0.16
CA GLN A 57 17.91 14.36 -1.29
C GLN A 57 18.08 12.89 -0.93
N LEU A 58 17.33 12.03 -1.62
CA LEU A 58 17.53 10.59 -1.56
C LEU A 58 18.89 10.25 -2.19
N THR A 59 19.56 9.22 -1.67
CA THR A 59 20.75 8.69 -2.34
C THR A 59 20.37 8.14 -3.72
N PRO A 60 21.28 8.15 -4.72
CA PRO A 60 20.96 7.73 -6.08
C PRO A 60 20.34 6.32 -6.17
N THR A 61 20.82 5.39 -5.34
CA THR A 61 20.30 4.02 -5.27
C THR A 61 18.86 3.98 -4.77
N VAL A 62 18.54 4.70 -3.69
CA VAL A 62 17.17 4.73 -3.13
C VAL A 62 16.22 5.44 -4.09
N ALA A 63 16.66 6.54 -4.72
CA ALA A 63 15.89 7.24 -5.73
C ALA A 63 15.57 6.34 -6.93
N SER A 64 16.55 5.58 -7.44
CA SER A 64 16.35 4.66 -8.57
C SER A 64 15.36 3.54 -8.24
N VAL A 65 15.44 2.94 -7.04
CA VAL A 65 14.47 1.93 -6.59
C VAL A 65 13.08 2.54 -6.46
N LEU A 66 12.97 3.74 -5.89
CA LEU A 66 11.69 4.43 -5.75
C LEU A 66 11.04 4.74 -7.09
N GLU A 67 11.80 5.26 -8.06
CA GLU A 67 11.28 5.57 -9.40
C GLU A 67 10.86 4.32 -10.16
N LYS A 68 11.61 3.21 -10.03
CA LYS A 68 11.18 1.93 -10.59
C LYS A 68 9.86 1.46 -9.98
N ASN A 69 9.73 1.50 -8.66
CA ASN A 69 8.50 1.10 -7.98
C ASN A 69 7.31 1.99 -8.37
N LYS A 70 7.53 3.30 -8.53
CA LYS A 70 6.50 4.23 -9.04
C LYS A 70 6.07 3.87 -10.46
N TYR A 71 7.04 3.58 -11.32
CA TYR A 71 6.78 3.17 -12.70
C TYR A 71 5.93 1.89 -12.74
N ASP A 72 6.35 0.84 -12.02
CA ASP A 72 5.63 -0.44 -11.97
C ASP A 72 4.22 -0.27 -11.39
N ALA A 73 4.07 0.52 -10.32
CA ALA A 73 2.78 0.80 -9.71
C ALA A 73 1.82 1.60 -10.63
N ALA A 74 2.34 2.51 -11.45
CA ALA A 74 1.55 3.29 -12.40
C ALA A 74 0.95 2.42 -13.52
N GLN A 75 1.53 1.24 -13.78
CA GLN A 75 1.00 0.28 -14.75
C GLN A 75 -0.13 -0.59 -14.17
N CYS A 76 -0.41 -0.51 -12.88
CA CYS A 76 -1.55 -1.20 -12.27
C CYS A 76 -2.87 -0.52 -12.66
N VAL A 77 -3.67 -1.19 -13.48
CA VAL A 77 -4.98 -0.71 -13.94
C VAL A 77 -6.09 -1.43 -13.20
N GLY A 78 -6.93 -0.66 -12.51
CA GLY A 78 -8.20 -1.15 -11.97
C GLY A 78 -9.27 -1.19 -13.07
N LYS A 79 -9.71 -2.38 -13.47
CA LYS A 79 -10.81 -2.59 -14.40
C LYS A 79 -12.09 -2.89 -13.64
N PHE A 80 -13.13 -2.10 -13.85
CA PHE A 80 -14.46 -2.36 -13.28
C PHE A 80 -15.02 -3.68 -13.82
N CYS A 81 -15.46 -4.57 -12.94
CA CYS A 81 -16.00 -5.89 -13.29
C CYS A 81 -17.44 -6.12 -12.83
N GLY A 82 -18.18 -5.05 -12.49
CA GLY A 82 -19.58 -5.13 -12.04
C GLY A 82 -19.73 -5.28 -10.53
N ASN A 83 -20.95 -5.06 -10.01
CA ASN A 83 -21.28 -5.15 -8.58
C ASN A 83 -20.34 -4.35 -7.65
N GLY A 84 -19.87 -3.18 -8.09
CA GLY A 84 -18.93 -2.37 -7.31
C GLY A 84 -17.52 -2.95 -7.19
N LYS A 85 -17.18 -4.00 -7.96
CA LYS A 85 -15.88 -4.68 -7.91
C LYS A 85 -14.95 -4.17 -9.00
N TYR A 86 -13.65 -4.23 -8.69
CA TYR A 86 -12.57 -3.90 -9.60
C TYR A 86 -11.55 -5.04 -9.58
N GLN A 87 -11.13 -5.47 -10.77
CA GLN A 87 -9.97 -6.33 -10.93
C GLN A 87 -8.76 -5.44 -11.16
N VAL A 88 -7.69 -5.65 -10.41
CA VAL A 88 -6.41 -4.97 -10.66
C VAL A 88 -5.55 -5.88 -11.52
N SER A 89 -5.06 -5.35 -12.64
CA SER A 89 -4.05 -5.98 -13.48
C SER A 89 -2.81 -5.09 -13.49
N GLY A 90 -1.62 -5.66 -13.30
CA GLY A 90 -0.34 -4.97 -13.38
C GLY A 90 0.64 -5.70 -14.30
N PRO A 91 1.87 -5.20 -14.45
CA PRO A 91 2.93 -5.85 -15.22
C PRO A 91 3.34 -7.22 -14.66
#